data_AF-A0A7W0F5E2-F1
#
_entry.id   AF-A0A7W0F5E2-F1
#
_cell.length_a   1.000
_cell.length_b   1.000
_cell.length_c   1.000
_cell.angle_alpha   90.00
_cell.angle_beta   90.00
_cell.angle_gamma   90.00
#
_symmetry.space_group_name_H-M   'P 1'
#
loop_
_entity.id
_entity.type
_entity.pdbx_description
1 polymer ?
#
loop_
_entity_poly.entity_id
_entity_poly.type
_entity_poly.pdbx_seq_one_letter_code
_entity_poly.pdbx_strand_id
1 'polypeptide(L)'
;MHRCPGTDPRFLKVEVHKCQCGYEVEIFSDEVKVKCPKCKKDVFRENTPSCIDWCKFSRECLGEKRWREIKKAMDTGQHKRKKQD
;
A
#
# COMPACT_ATOMS: atom_id res chain seq x y z
N MET A 1 -7.04 -19.26 -14.20
CA MET A 1 -6.84 -17.90 -13.63
C MET A 1 -5.69 -17.96 -12.64
N HIS A 2 -4.57 -17.29 -12.91
CA HIS A 2 -3.50 -17.13 -11.92
C HIS A 2 -3.78 -15.86 -11.11
N ARG A 3 -4.10 -16.02 -9.83
CA ARG A 3 -4.30 -14.90 -8.89
C ARG A 3 -2.96 -14.60 -8.23
N CYS A 4 -2.65 -13.31 -8.02
CA CYS A 4 -1.50 -12.93 -7.20
C CYS A 4 -1.69 -13.48 -5.78
N PRO A 5 -0.76 -14.29 -5.23
CA PRO A 5 -0.91 -14.82 -3.87
C PRO A 5 -0.84 -13.72 -2.80
N GLY A 6 -0.26 -12.57 -3.14
CA GLY A 6 -0.23 -11.38 -2.28
C GLY A 6 -1.60 -10.79 -2.02
N THR A 7 -2.56 -10.89 -2.95
CA THR A 7 -3.91 -10.32 -2.78
C THR A 7 -4.87 -11.27 -2.05
N ASP A 8 -4.33 -12.29 -1.39
CA ASP A 8 -5.11 -13.15 -0.51
C ASP A 8 -5.48 -12.37 0.76
N PRO A 9 -6.78 -12.20 1.07
CA PRO A 9 -7.23 -11.44 2.24
C PRO A 9 -6.63 -11.92 3.56
N ARG A 10 -6.21 -13.19 3.66
CA ARG A 10 -5.57 -13.77 4.86
C ARG A 10 -4.21 -13.14 5.17
N PHE A 11 -3.58 -12.46 4.22
CA PHE A 11 -2.28 -11.81 4.40
C PHE A 11 -2.34 -10.29 4.40
N LEU A 12 -3.52 -9.70 4.15
CA LEU A 12 -3.70 -8.26 4.19
C LEU A 12 -3.77 -7.78 5.63
N LYS A 13 -3.14 -6.64 5.89
CA LYS A 13 -3.24 -5.93 7.18
C LYS A 13 -4.20 -4.76 7.02
N VAL A 14 -4.88 -4.42 8.11
CA VAL A 14 -5.81 -3.29 8.15
C VAL A 14 -5.22 -2.16 8.97
N GLU A 15 -5.41 -0.93 8.51
CA GLU A 15 -5.16 0.30 9.25
C GLU A 15 -6.44 1.14 9.28
N VAL A 16 -6.69 1.80 10.41
CA VAL A 16 -7.87 2.66 10.59
C VAL A 16 -7.49 4.11 10.33
N HIS A 17 -8.23 4.75 9.44
CA HIS A 17 -8.06 6.16 9.09
C HIS A 17 -9.32 6.96 9.37
N LYS A 18 -9.15 8.16 9.90
CA LYS A 18 -10.28 9.06 10.16
C LYS A 18 -10.58 9.92 8.93
N CYS A 19 -11.79 9.79 8.40
CA CYS A 19 -12.29 10.69 7.37
C CYS A 19 -12.49 12.10 7.93
N GLN A 20 -12.40 13.12 7.07
CA GLN A 20 -12.70 14.51 7.42
C GLN A 20 -14.13 14.72 7.96
N CYS A 21 -15.07 13.81 7.67
CA CYS A 21 -16.43 13.87 8.23
C CYS A 21 -16.54 13.22 9.63
N GLY A 22 -15.42 12.77 10.19
CA GLY A 22 -15.31 12.13 11.50
C GLY A 22 -15.53 10.61 11.50
N TYR A 23 -15.91 10.00 10.37
CA TYR A 23 -16.11 8.54 10.27
C TYR A 23 -14.77 7.82 10.11
N GLU A 24 -14.59 6.71 10.81
CA GLU A 24 -13.41 5.85 10.70
C GLU A 24 -13.59 4.84 9.58
N VAL A 25 -12.58 4.73 8.73
CA VAL A 25 -12.57 3.78 7.62
C VAL A 25 -11.36 2.86 7.75
N GLU A 26 -11.55 1.63 7.34
CA GLU A 26 -10.50 0.63 7.23
C GLU A 26 -9.88 0.72 5.84
N ILE A 27 -8.55 0.75 5.77
CA ILE A 27 -7.78 0.65 4.53
C ILE A 27 -6.91 -0.60 4.63
N PHE A 28 -7.01 -1.49 3.64
CA PHE A 28 -6.17 -2.68 3.59
C PHE A 28 -4.76 -2.36 3.06
N SER A 29 -3.79 -3.21 3.38
CA SER A 29 -2.38 -2.96 3.09
C SER A 29 -2.06 -2.82 1.60
N ASP A 30 -2.86 -3.42 0.73
CA ASP A 30 -2.78 -3.34 -0.73
C ASP A 30 -3.60 -2.18 -1.33
N GLU A 31 -4.35 -1.46 -0.51
CA GLU A 31 -5.15 -0.32 -0.92
C GLU A 31 -4.40 1.00 -0.72
N VAL A 32 -4.71 1.97 -1.59
CA VAL A 32 -4.20 3.35 -1.52
C VAL A 32 -5.25 4.27 -0.89
N LYS A 33 -6.53 3.94 -1.10
CA LYS A 33 -7.66 4.75 -0.67
C LYS A 33 -8.90 3.89 -0.53
N VAL A 34 -9.84 4.37 0.28
CA VAL A 34 -11.19 3.80 0.41
C VAL A 34 -12.22 4.92 0.31
N LYS A 35 -13.42 4.60 -0.17
CA LYS A 35 -14.53 5.56 -0.20
C LYS A 35 -15.25 5.56 1.15
N CYS A 36 -15.34 6.72 1.80
CA CYS A 36 -16.06 6.85 3.06
C CYS A 36 -17.55 6.50 2.85
N PRO A 37 -18.12 5.55 3.61
CA PRO A 37 -19.52 5.16 3.43
C PRO A 37 -20.50 6.27 3.84
N LYS A 38 -20.10 7.18 4.74
CA LYS A 38 -20.91 8.28 5.26
C LYS A 38 -20.97 9.48 4.30
N CYS A 39 -19.82 10.04 3.91
CA CYS A 39 -19.78 11.28 3.10
C CYS A 39 -19.37 11.06 1.63
N LYS A 40 -19.06 9.81 1.23
CA LYS A 40 -18.68 9.39 -0.13
C LYS A 40 -17.38 10.00 -0.69
N LYS A 41 -16.68 10.81 0.10
CA LYS A 41 -15.33 11.30 -0.20
C LYS A 41 -14.31 10.18 -0.04
N ASP A 42 -13.24 10.27 -0.82
CA ASP A 42 -12.12 9.33 -0.73
C ASP A 42 -11.26 9.67 0.50
N VAL A 43 -10.86 8.64 1.25
CA VAL A 43 -9.89 8.72 2.33
C VAL A 43 -8.63 8.04 1.83
N PHE A 44 -7.53 8.78 1.78
CA PHE A 44 -6.24 8.31 1.33
C PHE A 44 -5.39 7.96 2.54
N ARG A 45 -4.61 6.90 2.44
CA ARG A 45 -3.51 6.68 3.37
C ARG A 45 -2.34 7.60 3.02
N GLU A 46 -1.44 7.81 3.98
CA GLU A 46 -0.33 8.76 3.83
C GLU A 46 0.66 8.36 2.74
N ASN A 47 0.94 7.06 2.59
CA ASN A 47 1.95 6.55 1.67
C ASN A 47 1.37 5.53 0.68
N THR A 48 1.79 5.60 -0.58
CA THR A 48 1.42 4.59 -1.57
C THR A 48 2.19 3.29 -1.26
N PRO A 49 1.53 2.17 -0.93
CA PRO A 49 2.20 0.94 -0.58
C PRO A 49 2.86 0.31 -1.82
N SER A 50 4.13 -0.03 -1.72
CA SER A 50 4.78 -0.94 -2.67
C SER A 50 4.57 -2.38 -2.22
N CYS A 51 4.57 -3.34 -3.16
CA CYS A 51 4.53 -4.77 -2.81
C CYS A 51 5.66 -5.16 -1.84
N ILE A 52 6.80 -4.46 -1.87
CA ILE A 52 7.93 -4.70 -0.96
C ILE A 52 7.61 -4.31 0.49
N ASP A 53 6.64 -3.42 0.72
CA ASP A 53 6.29 -2.94 2.05
C ASP A 53 5.40 -3.92 2.80
N TRP A 54 4.44 -4.55 2.10
CA TRP A 54 3.39 -5.32 2.75
C TRP A 54 3.29 -6.77 2.28
N CYS A 55 3.73 -7.09 1.06
CA CYS A 55 3.55 -8.43 0.50
C CYS A 55 4.71 -9.35 0.90
N LYS A 56 4.41 -10.39 1.68
CA LYS A 56 5.37 -11.42 2.09
C LYS A 56 5.98 -12.21 0.92
N PHE A 57 5.30 -12.26 -0.22
CA PHE A 57 5.75 -12.94 -1.43
C PHE A 57 6.58 -12.03 -2.35
N SER A 58 6.76 -10.74 -2.02
CA SER A 58 7.43 -9.78 -2.89
C SER A 58 8.87 -10.17 -3.25
N ARG A 59 9.57 -10.82 -2.33
CA ARG A 59 10.94 -11.29 -2.52
C ARG A 59 11.03 -12.41 -3.56
N GLU A 60 10.13 -13.38 -3.50
CA GLU A 60 10.03 -14.46 -4.48
C GLU A 60 9.53 -13.93 -5.84
N CYS A 61 8.53 -13.06 -5.82
CA CYS A 61 7.94 -12.46 -7.02
C CYS A 61 8.94 -11.62 -7.83
N LEU A 62 9.74 -10.80 -7.16
CA LEU A 62 10.70 -9.91 -7.82
C LEU A 62 12.08 -10.56 -8.03
N GLY A 63 12.39 -11.61 -7.27
CA GLY A 63 13.73 -12.19 -7.18
C GLY A 63 14.68 -11.36 -6.31
N GLU A 64 15.69 -12.04 -5.77
CA GLU A 64 16.59 -11.52 -4.73
C GLU A 64 17.27 -10.20 -5.11
N LYS A 65 17.82 -10.13 -6.33
CA LYS A 65 18.57 -8.98 -6.80
C LYS A 65 17.67 -7.74 -6.85
N ARG A 66 16.53 -7.84 -7.53
CA ARG A 66 15.61 -6.72 -7.73
C ARG A 66 14.95 -6.27 -6.42
N TRP A 67 14.57 -7.22 -5.57
CA TRP A 67 14.02 -6.92 -4.26
C TRP A 67 15.00 -6.10 -3.41
N ARG A 68 16.29 -6.49 -3.37
CA ARG A 68 17.33 -5.74 -2.63
C ARG A 68 17.57 -4.34 -3.19
N GLU A 69 17.61 -4.18 -4.52
CA GLU A 69 17.78 -2.88 -5.17
C GLU A 69 16.68 -1.89 -4.75
N ILE A 70 15.42 -2.32 -4.83
CA ILE A 70 14.29 -1.46 -4.48
C ILE A 70 14.25 -1.22 -2.97
N LYS A 71 14.48 -2.25 -2.12
CA LYS A 71 14.50 -2.09 -0.66
C LYS A 71 15.54 -1.04 -0.23
N LYS A 72 16.76 -1.12 -0.77
CA LYS A 72 17.81 -0.11 -0.53
C LYS A 72 17.41 1.29 -0.98
N ALA A 73 16.77 1.42 -2.15
CA ALA A 73 16.29 2.71 -2.66
C ALA A 73 15.19 3.33 -1.79
N MET A 74 14.36 2.50 -1.16
CA MET A 74 13.33 2.93 -0.21
C MET A 74 13.94 3.38 1.13
N ASP A 75 14.88 2.60 1.68
CA ASP A 75 15.51 2.88 2.99
C ASP A 75 16.40 4.14 2.96
N THR A 76 16.95 4.49 1.79
CA THR A 76 17.82 5.67 1.59
C THR A 76 17.05 6.98 1.39
N GLY A 77 15.72 6.98 1.56
CA GLY A 77 14.91 8.19 1.56
C GLY A 77 14.79 8.91 0.21
N GLN A 78 15.18 8.26 -0.90
CA GLN A 78 15.15 8.85 -2.24
C GLN A 78 13.74 8.84 -2.88
N HIS A 79 12.67 8.76 -2.08
CA HIS A 79 11.29 8.77 -2.55
C HIS A 79 10.61 10.14 -2.44
N LYS A 80 11.33 11.23 -2.75
CA LYS A 80 10.64 12.45 -3.23
C LYS A 80 10.22 12.20 -4.67
N ARG A 81 9.08 11.53 -4.86
CA ARG A 81 8.39 11.52 -6.15
C ARG A 81 8.11 12.97 -6.52
N LYS A 82 8.74 13.41 -7.61
CA LYS A 82 8.46 14.70 -8.26
C LYS A 82 6.94 14.84 -8.38
N LYS A 83 6.40 15.87 -7.74
CA LYS A 83 5.13 16.47 -8.16
C LYS A 83 5.40 16.97 -9.58
N GLN A 84 4.93 16.25 -10.59
CA GLN A 84 4.85 16.79 -11.94
C GLN A 84 3.60 17.66 -11.97
N ASP A 85 3.81 18.96 -12.21
CA ASP A 85 2.79 19.97 -12.50
C ASP A 85 2.01 19.65 -13.78
#